data_AF-A0A8S2UPN2-F1
#
_entry.id   AF-A0A8S2UPN2-F1
#
_cell.length_a   1.000
_cell.length_b   1.000
_cell.length_c   1.000
_cell.angle_alpha   90.00
_cell.angle_beta   90.00
_cell.angle_gamma   90.00
#
_symmetry.space_group_name_H-M   'P 1'
#
loop_
_entity.id
_entity.type
_entity.pdbx_description
1 polymer ?
#
loop_
_entity_poly.entity_id
_entity_poly.type
_entity_poly.pdbx_seq_one_letter_code
_entity_poly.pdbx_strand_id
1 'polypeptide(L)'
;IPRKEVYKCLTNMLLCLAYEQIFVAPFTNSDSSSNKYSNLFSTMYKRVERNLQIINDTEEPTVIEDQTTTLILNFFWNMSDRTIIVPWVLGIGLTKAMLSCLEIVGLPLYATQSIINIIHNISRHDDGADEINKFDGLHVLKNIPSENSNALDDDTNLVISMAIALLSTPNQIRSDNKGMNKILNQLLQATIEAAEISRVEMDLKS
;
A
#
# COMPACT_ATOMS: atom_id res chain seq x y z
N ILE A 1 -18.62 7.57 10.24
CA ILE A 1 -17.38 7.51 9.43
C ILE A 1 -17.53 6.32 8.47
N PRO A 2 -17.23 6.46 7.16
CA PRO A 2 -17.85 5.66 6.09
C PRO A 2 -17.19 4.28 5.96
N ARG A 3 -17.39 3.42 6.96
CA ARG A 3 -16.88 2.03 7.00
C ARG A 3 -17.32 1.23 5.78
N LYS A 4 -18.57 1.45 5.33
CA LYS A 4 -19.09 0.88 4.09
C LYS A 4 -18.20 1.23 2.89
N GLU A 5 -17.68 2.45 2.83
CA GLU A 5 -16.78 2.87 1.74
C GLU A 5 -15.40 2.23 1.88
N VAL A 6 -14.86 2.06 3.10
CA VAL A 6 -13.61 1.33 3.34
C VAL A 6 -13.73 -0.14 2.91
N TYR A 7 -14.82 -0.81 3.29
CA TYR A 7 -15.08 -2.19 2.91
C TYR A 7 -15.41 -2.34 1.43
N LYS A 8 -16.15 -1.40 0.84
CA LYS A 8 -16.30 -1.33 -0.62
C LYS A 8 -14.93 -1.15 -1.27
N CYS A 9 -14.03 -0.36 -0.70
CA CYS A 9 -12.69 -0.18 -1.25
C CYS A 9 -11.88 -1.48 -1.20
N LEU A 10 -11.84 -2.15 -0.04
CA LEU A 10 -11.21 -3.47 0.12
C LEU A 10 -11.82 -4.53 -0.80
N THR A 11 -13.14 -4.47 -0.98
CA THR A 11 -13.86 -5.34 -1.90
C THR A 11 -13.50 -5.01 -3.33
N ASN A 12 -13.40 -3.74 -3.70
CA ASN A 12 -12.96 -3.32 -5.03
C ASN A 12 -11.52 -3.77 -5.28
N MET A 13 -10.62 -3.68 -4.30
CA MET A 13 -9.26 -4.23 -4.38
C MET A 13 -9.25 -5.75 -4.58
N LEU A 14 -10.16 -6.47 -3.93
CA LEU A 14 -10.29 -7.93 -4.09
C LEU A 14 -11.10 -8.34 -5.32
N LEU A 15 -11.99 -7.48 -5.82
CA LEU A 15 -12.69 -7.64 -7.09
C LEU A 15 -11.72 -7.40 -8.23
N CYS A 16 -10.81 -6.42 -8.14
CA CYS A 16 -9.66 -6.28 -9.04
C CYS A 16 -8.89 -7.61 -9.14
N LEU A 17 -8.68 -8.30 -8.02
CA LEU A 17 -8.07 -9.63 -8.00
C LEU A 17 -8.96 -10.75 -8.56
N ALA A 18 -10.29 -10.65 -8.41
CA ALA A 18 -11.24 -11.69 -8.78
C ALA A 18 -11.76 -11.59 -10.22
N TYR A 19 -11.91 -10.37 -10.75
CA TYR A 19 -12.32 -10.09 -12.13
C TYR A 19 -11.23 -10.53 -13.13
N GLU A 20 -9.98 -10.51 -12.68
CA GLU A 20 -8.81 -11.04 -13.40
C GLU A 20 -8.60 -12.55 -13.17
N GLN A 21 -9.57 -13.30 -12.63
CA GLN A 21 -9.53 -14.78 -12.63
C GLN A 21 -9.54 -15.42 -14.03
N ILE A 22 -9.36 -14.64 -15.09
CA ILE A 22 -8.98 -15.11 -16.41
C ILE A 22 -7.47 -14.91 -16.59
N PHE A 23 -6.71 -15.87 -16.05
CA PHE A 23 -5.42 -16.37 -16.58
C PHE A 23 -4.15 -15.48 -16.56
N VAL A 24 -3.13 -15.99 -15.84
CA VAL A 24 -1.78 -16.33 -16.36
C VAL A 24 -0.89 -15.20 -16.88
N ALA A 25 0.25 -14.95 -16.21
CA ALA A 25 1.46 -14.51 -16.94
C ALA A 25 2.84 -14.76 -16.29
N PRO A 26 3.10 -14.72 -14.96
CA PRO A 26 4.48 -14.99 -14.51
C PRO A 26 4.73 -16.44 -14.07
N PHE A 27 3.70 -17.20 -13.70
CA PHE A 27 3.87 -18.50 -13.02
C PHE A 27 3.54 -19.73 -13.87
N THR A 28 3.34 -19.60 -15.19
CA THR A 28 2.92 -20.72 -16.04
C THR A 28 4.01 -21.67 -16.50
N ASN A 29 5.26 -21.41 -16.16
CA ASN A 29 6.29 -22.41 -16.37
C ASN A 29 6.53 -23.15 -15.05
N SER A 30 5.75 -24.21 -14.88
CA SER A 30 5.89 -25.29 -13.88
C SER A 30 6.06 -24.85 -12.43
N ASP A 31 5.02 -24.94 -11.60
CA ASP A 31 5.14 -25.49 -10.24
C ASP A 31 3.84 -25.38 -9.43
N SER A 32 3.73 -26.26 -8.43
CA SER A 32 2.74 -26.31 -7.34
C SER A 32 2.38 -24.98 -6.65
N SER A 33 3.14 -23.91 -6.91
CA SER A 33 2.96 -22.56 -6.37
C SER A 33 1.73 -21.83 -6.93
N SER A 34 1.39 -22.01 -8.20
CA SER A 34 0.23 -21.36 -8.85
C SER A 34 -1.11 -21.75 -8.19
N ASN A 35 -1.26 -23.04 -7.87
CA ASN A 35 -2.43 -23.57 -7.14
C ASN A 35 -2.53 -23.05 -5.70
N LYS A 36 -1.38 -22.82 -5.03
CA LYS A 36 -1.34 -22.32 -3.65
C LYS A 36 -1.88 -20.90 -3.54
N TYR A 37 -1.48 -20.01 -4.46
CA TYR A 37 -1.96 -18.63 -4.46
C TYR A 37 -3.43 -18.54 -4.89
N SER A 38 -3.86 -19.32 -5.90
CA SER A 38 -5.27 -19.37 -6.32
C SER A 38 -6.21 -19.74 -5.16
N ASN A 39 -5.86 -20.74 -4.35
CA ASN A 39 -6.63 -21.12 -3.17
C ASN A 39 -6.65 -20.02 -2.09
N LEU A 40 -5.51 -19.34 -1.87
CA LEU A 40 -5.44 -18.22 -0.94
C LEU A 40 -6.35 -17.06 -1.39
N PHE A 41 -6.30 -16.68 -2.67
CA PHE A 41 -7.15 -15.66 -3.25
C PHE A 41 -8.63 -15.99 -3.15
N SER A 42 -9.03 -17.20 -3.55
CA SER A 42 -10.41 -17.68 -3.43
C SER A 42 -10.91 -17.63 -1.99
N THR A 43 -10.04 -17.96 -1.03
CA THR A 43 -10.36 -17.90 0.41
C THR A 43 -10.50 -16.46 0.89
N MET A 44 -9.60 -15.55 0.52
CA MET A 44 -9.67 -14.13 0.87
C MET A 44 -10.91 -13.47 0.28
N TYR A 45 -11.21 -13.73 -0.99
CA TYR A 45 -12.39 -13.22 -1.69
C TYR A 45 -13.69 -13.62 -0.98
N LYS A 46 -13.89 -14.92 -0.74
CA LYS A 46 -15.08 -15.45 -0.04
C LYS A 46 -15.23 -14.85 1.35
N ARG A 47 -14.12 -14.60 2.05
CA ARG A 47 -14.13 -14.03 3.39
C ARG A 47 -14.55 -12.56 3.37
N VAL A 48 -14.10 -11.77 2.40
CA VAL A 48 -14.54 -10.37 2.26
C VAL A 48 -15.96 -10.25 1.77
N GLU A 49 -16.38 -11.07 0.81
CA GLU A 49 -17.77 -11.11 0.35
C GLU A 49 -18.73 -11.42 1.51
N ARG A 50 -18.38 -12.40 2.36
CA ARG A 50 -19.14 -12.70 3.58
C ARG A 50 -19.15 -11.51 4.55
N ASN A 51 -18.01 -10.87 4.79
CA ASN A 51 -17.94 -9.73 5.71
C ASN A 51 -18.74 -8.52 5.18
N LEU A 52 -18.75 -8.28 3.86
CA LEU A 52 -19.60 -7.27 3.26
C LEU A 52 -21.09 -7.54 3.46
N GLN A 53 -21.51 -8.80 3.30
CA GLN A 53 -22.90 -9.19 3.55
C GLN A 53 -23.25 -8.92 5.01
N ILE A 54 -22.40 -9.35 5.95
CA ILE A 54 -22.56 -9.07 7.38
C ILE A 54 -22.66 -7.56 7.65
N ILE A 55 -21.77 -6.73 7.09
CA ILE A 55 -21.81 -5.27 7.26
C ILE A 55 -23.07 -4.63 6.68
N ASN A 56 -23.61 -5.18 5.58
CA ASN A 56 -24.88 -4.71 5.05
C ASN A 56 -26.07 -5.09 5.96
N ASP A 57 -25.91 -6.14 6.78
CA ASP A 57 -26.96 -6.70 7.64
C ASP A 57 -26.84 -6.25 9.12
N THR A 58 -25.70 -5.71 9.56
CA THR A 58 -25.45 -5.26 10.96
C THR A 58 -24.84 -3.85 11.05
N GLU A 59 -25.30 -3.02 11.98
CA GLU A 59 -24.84 -1.62 12.17
C GLU A 59 -23.57 -1.46 13.03
N GLU A 60 -23.14 -2.50 13.75
CA GLU A 60 -21.99 -2.44 14.68
C GLU A 60 -20.73 -3.17 14.15
N PRO A 61 -19.53 -2.60 14.37
CA PRO A 61 -18.28 -3.17 13.87
C PRO A 61 -17.87 -4.40 14.70
N THR A 62 -17.58 -5.51 14.03
CA THR A 62 -17.11 -6.73 14.71
C THR A 62 -15.58 -6.85 14.66
N VAL A 63 -14.93 -7.42 15.68
CA VAL A 63 -13.46 -7.66 15.74
C VAL A 63 -12.91 -8.44 14.51
N ILE A 64 -13.78 -9.15 13.78
CA ILE A 64 -13.46 -9.97 12.59
C ILE A 64 -13.12 -9.08 11.37
N GLU A 65 -13.63 -7.86 11.35
CA GLU A 65 -13.48 -6.87 10.29
C GLU A 65 -12.03 -6.39 10.15
N ASP A 66 -11.38 -5.99 11.25
CA ASP A 66 -10.01 -5.46 11.25
C ASP A 66 -8.95 -6.52 10.91
N GLN A 67 -9.15 -7.77 11.34
CA GLN A 67 -8.25 -8.87 11.02
C GLN A 67 -8.24 -9.19 9.53
N THR A 68 -9.41 -9.13 8.89
CA THR A 68 -9.53 -9.45 7.47
C THR A 68 -8.86 -8.35 6.62
N THR A 69 -9.11 -7.08 6.93
CA THR A 69 -8.45 -5.93 6.30
C THR A 69 -6.93 -6.03 6.43
N THR A 70 -6.43 -6.32 7.62
CA THR A 70 -4.99 -6.47 7.88
C THR A 70 -4.36 -7.58 7.02
N LEU A 71 -5.01 -8.74 6.91
CA LEU A 71 -4.51 -9.85 6.09
C LEU A 71 -4.41 -9.47 4.60
N ILE A 72 -5.40 -8.75 4.08
CA ILE A 72 -5.43 -8.32 2.67
C ILE A 72 -4.33 -7.31 2.39
N LEU A 73 -4.20 -6.30 3.25
CA LEU A 73 -3.17 -5.26 3.09
C LEU A 73 -1.77 -5.87 3.23
N ASN A 74 -1.56 -6.78 4.18
CA ASN A 74 -0.29 -7.52 4.28
C ASN A 74 -0.01 -8.37 3.05
N PHE A 75 -1.03 -9.00 2.46
CA PHE A 75 -0.87 -9.74 1.23
C PHE A 75 -0.40 -8.81 0.09
N PHE A 76 -1.08 -7.68 -0.11
CA PHE A 76 -0.69 -6.71 -1.14
C PHE A 76 0.67 -6.07 -0.90
N TRP A 77 1.01 -5.78 0.36
CA TRP A 77 2.32 -5.29 0.73
C TRP A 77 3.42 -6.26 0.27
N ASN A 78 3.27 -7.56 0.58
CA ASN A 78 4.21 -8.58 0.15
C ASN A 78 4.31 -8.69 -1.39
N MET A 79 3.21 -8.51 -2.11
CA MET A 79 3.22 -8.54 -3.58
C MET A 79 3.91 -7.31 -4.16
N SER A 80 3.64 -6.12 -3.61
CA SER A 80 4.22 -4.85 -4.05
C SER A 80 5.72 -4.72 -3.80
N ASP A 81 6.24 -5.40 -2.77
CA ASP A 81 7.68 -5.38 -2.47
C ASP A 81 8.51 -6.27 -3.42
N ARG A 82 7.85 -7.16 -4.16
CA ARG A 82 8.51 -8.11 -5.07
C ARG A 82 8.49 -7.59 -6.50
N THR A 83 9.63 -7.09 -6.98
CA THR A 83 9.81 -6.54 -8.34
C THR A 83 9.19 -7.39 -9.46
N ILE A 84 9.33 -8.72 -9.39
CA ILE A 84 8.82 -9.65 -10.42
C ILE A 84 7.29 -9.64 -10.51
N ILE A 85 6.61 -9.29 -9.43
CA ILE A 85 5.16 -9.35 -9.29
C ILE A 85 4.51 -8.01 -9.65
N VAL A 86 5.27 -6.91 -9.67
CA VAL A 86 4.76 -5.55 -9.91
C VAL A 86 3.98 -5.43 -11.23
N PRO A 87 4.44 -5.95 -12.38
CA PRO A 87 3.64 -5.88 -13.62
C PRO A 87 2.25 -6.50 -13.47
N TRP A 88 2.15 -7.59 -12.70
CA TRP A 88 0.86 -8.22 -12.40
C TRP A 88 0.01 -7.35 -11.46
N VAL A 89 0.61 -6.75 -10.43
CA VAL A 89 -0.06 -5.79 -9.53
C VAL A 89 -0.65 -4.60 -10.29
N LEU A 90 0.06 -4.11 -11.31
CA LEU A 90 -0.42 -3.04 -12.19
C LEU A 90 -1.55 -3.54 -13.10
N GLY A 91 -1.38 -4.72 -13.70
CA GLY A 91 -2.38 -5.33 -14.60
C GLY A 91 -3.76 -5.50 -13.96
N ILE A 92 -3.80 -5.91 -12.69
CA ILE A 92 -5.07 -6.08 -11.96
C ILE A 92 -5.72 -4.76 -11.50
N GLY A 93 -5.09 -3.61 -11.76
CA GLY A 93 -5.62 -2.29 -11.39
C GLY A 93 -5.52 -1.97 -9.89
N LEU A 94 -4.61 -2.62 -9.15
CA LEU A 94 -4.46 -2.41 -7.71
C LEU A 94 -4.13 -0.96 -7.38
N THR A 95 -3.26 -0.33 -8.17
CA THR A 95 -2.81 1.06 -7.99
C THR A 95 -3.99 2.03 -7.93
N LYS A 96 -4.92 1.92 -8.90
CA LYS A 96 -6.12 2.76 -8.94
C LYS A 96 -6.99 2.56 -7.70
N ALA A 97 -7.22 1.30 -7.32
CA ALA A 97 -8.03 0.98 -6.14
C ALA A 97 -7.42 1.56 -4.85
N MET A 98 -6.11 1.40 -4.67
CA MET A 98 -5.38 1.91 -3.50
C MET A 98 -5.45 3.44 -3.38
N LEU A 99 -5.22 4.16 -4.49
CA LEU A 99 -5.33 5.62 -4.50
C LEU A 99 -6.75 6.08 -4.17
N SER A 100 -7.78 5.47 -4.76
CA SER A 100 -9.17 5.78 -4.42
C SER A 100 -9.51 5.52 -2.95
N CYS A 101 -8.84 4.58 -2.28
CA CYS A 101 -9.05 4.37 -0.84
C CYS A 101 -8.46 5.50 0.01
N LEU A 102 -7.31 6.06 -0.38
CA LEU A 102 -6.67 7.17 0.35
C LEU A 102 -7.51 8.45 0.34
N GLU A 103 -8.39 8.60 -0.65
CA GLU A 103 -9.32 9.72 -0.75
C GLU A 103 -10.56 9.57 0.16
N ILE A 104 -10.76 8.39 0.78
CA ILE A 104 -11.88 8.15 1.68
C ILE A 104 -11.63 8.83 3.04
N VAL A 105 -12.47 9.81 3.37
CA VAL A 105 -12.45 10.48 4.67
C VAL A 105 -12.71 9.47 5.80
N GLY A 106 -11.79 9.40 6.76
CA GLY A 106 -11.88 8.53 7.94
C GLY A 106 -11.61 7.04 7.65
N LEU A 107 -10.81 6.76 6.62
CA LEU A 107 -10.09 5.48 6.52
C LEU A 107 -9.30 5.22 7.83
N PRO A 108 -9.34 4.01 8.40
CA PRO A 108 -8.55 3.71 9.59
C PRO A 108 -7.07 4.02 9.40
N LEU A 109 -6.41 4.52 10.45
CA LEU A 109 -5.01 4.95 10.36
C LEU A 109 -4.08 3.82 9.90
N TYR A 110 -4.21 2.63 10.50
CA TYR A 110 -3.41 1.45 10.12
C TYR A 110 -3.56 1.09 8.63
N ALA A 111 -4.78 1.24 8.08
CA ALA A 111 -5.06 0.94 6.69
C ALA A 111 -4.43 2.02 5.79
N THR A 112 -4.56 3.29 6.18
CA THR A 112 -3.92 4.42 5.51
C THR A 112 -2.40 4.21 5.40
N GLN A 113 -1.74 3.92 6.53
CA GLN A 113 -0.31 3.62 6.60
C GLN A 113 0.09 2.45 5.70
N SER A 114 -0.67 1.36 5.75
CA SER A 114 -0.41 0.17 4.94
C SER A 114 -0.53 0.46 3.44
N ILE A 115 -1.55 1.22 3.03
CA ILE A 115 -1.76 1.60 1.64
C ILE A 115 -0.65 2.52 1.14
N ILE A 116 -0.22 3.50 1.96
CA ILE A 116 0.93 4.35 1.65
C ILE A 116 2.18 3.51 1.40
N ASN A 117 2.47 2.54 2.27
CA ASN A 117 3.62 1.65 2.10
C ASN A 117 3.54 0.82 0.81
N ILE A 118 2.35 0.33 0.47
CA ILE A 118 2.10 -0.39 -0.80
C ILE A 118 2.35 0.53 -2.00
N ILE A 119 1.81 1.75 -1.99
CA ILE A 119 1.99 2.74 -3.06
C ILE A 119 3.47 3.11 -3.20
N HIS A 120 4.18 3.35 -2.10
CA HIS A 120 5.60 3.59 -2.11
C HIS A 120 6.34 2.41 -2.76
N ASN A 121 6.05 1.17 -2.34
CA ASN A 121 6.70 -0.01 -2.91
C ASN A 121 6.51 -0.10 -4.42
N ILE A 122 5.29 0.14 -4.91
CA ILE A 122 4.97 0.18 -6.36
C ILE A 122 5.73 1.32 -7.05
N SER A 123 5.79 2.52 -6.46
CA SER A 123 6.43 3.70 -7.05
C SER A 123 7.95 3.60 -7.21
N ARG A 124 8.60 2.63 -6.56
CA ARG A 124 10.05 2.34 -6.77
C ARG A 124 10.34 1.69 -8.12
N HIS A 125 9.30 1.32 -8.86
CA HIS A 125 9.39 0.72 -10.19
C HIS A 125 8.94 1.73 -11.24
N ASP A 126 9.67 1.85 -12.35
CA ASP A 126 9.37 2.84 -13.40
C ASP A 126 7.92 2.71 -13.90
N ASP A 127 7.50 1.51 -14.31
CA ASP A 127 6.11 1.23 -14.72
C ASP A 127 5.08 1.53 -13.61
N GLY A 128 5.49 1.35 -12.35
CA GLY A 128 4.65 1.60 -11.19
C GLY A 128 4.46 3.10 -10.94
N ALA A 129 5.52 3.88 -11.05
CA ALA A 129 5.46 5.35 -10.96
C ALA A 129 4.59 5.93 -12.07
N ASP A 130 4.74 5.44 -13.30
CA ASP A 130 3.93 5.84 -14.44
C ASP A 130 2.43 5.54 -14.23
N GLU A 131 2.10 4.32 -13.77
CA GLU A 131 0.70 3.94 -13.51
C GLU A 131 0.09 4.75 -12.34
N ILE A 132 0.87 5.06 -11.30
CA ILE A 132 0.41 5.94 -10.20
C ILE A 132 0.14 7.36 -10.72
N ASN A 133 1.05 7.92 -11.51
CA ASN A 133 0.90 9.27 -12.08
C ASN A 133 -0.30 9.38 -13.04
N LYS A 134 -0.59 8.32 -13.80
CA LYS A 134 -1.78 8.23 -14.66
C LYS A 134 -3.10 8.38 -13.89
N PHE A 135 -3.12 8.04 -12.61
CA PHE A 135 -4.29 8.21 -11.73
C PHE A 135 -4.14 9.38 -10.75
N ASP A 136 -3.32 10.37 -11.08
CA ASP A 136 -3.12 11.59 -10.28
C ASP A 136 -2.60 11.31 -8.84
N GLY A 137 -1.83 10.23 -8.67
CA GLY A 137 -1.35 9.80 -7.37
C GLY A 137 -0.49 10.85 -6.64
N LEU A 138 0.23 11.71 -7.38
CA LEU A 138 0.98 12.82 -6.79
C LEU A 138 0.06 13.81 -6.05
N HIS A 139 -1.11 14.13 -6.62
CA HIS A 139 -2.10 14.99 -5.98
C HIS A 139 -2.73 14.28 -4.77
N VAL A 140 -3.09 13.00 -4.91
CA VAL A 140 -3.67 12.20 -3.80
C VAL A 140 -2.73 12.16 -2.60
N LEU A 141 -1.44 11.86 -2.82
CA LEU A 141 -0.45 11.77 -1.74
C LEU A 141 -0.19 13.13 -1.06
N LYS A 142 -0.20 14.23 -1.82
CA LYS A 142 -0.04 15.59 -1.25
C LYS A 142 -1.25 16.05 -0.45
N ASN A 143 -2.43 15.53 -0.77
CA ASN A 143 -3.70 15.93 -0.19
C ASN A 143 -4.33 14.83 0.68
N ILE A 144 -3.51 13.89 1.18
CA ILE A 144 -3.98 12.95 2.20
C ILE A 144 -4.62 13.78 3.32
N PRO A 145 -5.89 13.51 3.69
CA PRO A 145 -6.66 14.36 4.58
C PRO A 145 -5.88 14.73 5.85
N SER A 146 -5.88 16.00 6.22
CA SER A 146 -5.07 16.53 7.34
C SER A 146 -5.41 15.90 8.70
N GLU A 147 -6.62 15.38 8.85
CA GLU A 147 -7.06 14.59 10.01
C GLU A 147 -6.27 13.28 10.15
N ASN A 148 -5.84 12.71 9.03
CA ASN A 148 -4.93 11.56 9.00
C ASN A 148 -3.46 12.03 9.05
N SER A 149 -3.07 13.08 8.32
CA SER A 149 -1.66 13.50 8.24
C SER A 149 -1.05 13.87 9.60
N ASN A 150 -1.82 14.48 10.49
CA ASN A 150 -1.36 14.85 11.84
C ASN A 150 -1.31 13.66 12.82
N ALA A 151 -1.93 12.53 12.45
CA ALA A 151 -1.95 11.30 13.24
C ALA A 151 -0.97 10.25 12.72
N LEU A 152 -0.39 10.43 11.51
CA LEU A 152 0.63 9.55 10.97
C LEU A 152 1.94 9.72 11.73
N ASP A 153 2.61 8.61 12.01
CA ASP A 153 3.96 8.61 12.56
C ASP A 153 4.98 9.21 11.57
N ASP A 154 6.13 9.60 12.12
CA ASP A 154 7.21 10.22 11.35
C ASP A 154 7.72 9.30 10.23
N ASP A 155 7.74 7.99 10.46
CA ASP A 155 8.13 6.99 9.46
C ASP A 155 7.18 6.98 8.27
N THR A 156 5.87 6.99 8.51
CA THR A 156 4.88 7.03 7.41
C THR A 156 4.96 8.36 6.67
N ASN A 157 5.14 9.48 7.37
CA ASN A 157 5.34 10.79 6.74
C ASN A 157 6.59 10.82 5.86
N LEU A 158 7.66 10.14 6.29
CA LEU A 158 8.86 9.96 5.49
C LEU A 158 8.58 9.12 4.23
N VAL A 159 7.83 8.02 4.35
CA VAL A 159 7.45 7.17 3.21
C VAL A 159 6.57 7.94 2.21
N ILE A 160 5.59 8.72 2.65
CA ILE A 160 4.79 9.59 1.76
C ILE A 160 5.72 10.51 0.98
N SER A 161 6.69 11.10 1.67
CA SER A 161 7.62 12.04 1.07
C SER A 161 8.53 11.38 0.03
N MET A 162 9.01 10.16 0.29
CA MET A 162 9.76 9.35 -0.67
C MET A 162 8.90 9.01 -1.90
N ALA A 163 7.66 8.59 -1.70
CA ALA A 163 6.72 8.31 -2.80
C ALA A 163 6.47 9.56 -3.66
N ILE A 164 6.22 10.72 -3.03
CA ILE A 164 6.08 12.00 -3.73
C ILE A 164 7.34 12.32 -4.56
N ALA A 165 8.53 12.09 -4.01
CA ALA A 165 9.79 12.33 -4.71
C ALA A 165 9.93 11.42 -5.95
N LEU A 166 9.60 10.12 -5.81
CA LEU A 166 9.63 9.14 -6.91
C LEU A 166 8.66 9.51 -8.05
N LEU A 167 7.51 10.10 -7.70
CA LEU A 167 6.48 10.51 -8.68
C LEU A 167 6.72 11.89 -9.28
N SER A 168 7.62 12.69 -8.68
CA SER A 168 7.87 14.07 -9.10
C SER A 168 8.88 14.14 -10.25
N THR A 169 8.63 15.05 -11.18
CA THR A 169 9.61 15.37 -12.22
C THR A 169 10.84 16.08 -11.63
N PRO A 170 12.02 16.04 -12.30
CA PRO A 170 13.20 16.77 -11.86
C PRO A 170 12.96 18.27 -11.63
N ASN A 171 12.09 18.90 -12.42
CA ASN A 171 11.75 20.31 -12.26
C ASN A 171 10.90 20.57 -11.01
N GLN A 172 9.95 19.68 -10.71
CA GLN A 172 9.14 19.77 -9.47
C GLN A 172 10.03 19.57 -8.23
N ILE A 173 10.96 18.62 -8.27
CA ILE A 173 11.94 18.39 -7.19
C ILE A 173 12.78 19.64 -6.94
N ARG A 174 13.33 20.25 -8.01
CA ARG A 174 14.13 21.49 -7.90
C ARG A 174 13.33 22.67 -7.37
N SER A 175 12.03 22.73 -7.65
CA SER A 175 11.17 23.79 -7.14
C SER A 175 10.84 23.63 -5.65
N ASP A 176 10.95 22.42 -5.10
CA ASP A 176 10.73 22.10 -3.68
C ASP A 176 12.04 21.73 -2.96
N ASN A 177 13.07 22.55 -3.15
CA ASN A 177 14.39 22.32 -2.52
C ASN A 177 14.31 22.26 -0.98
N LYS A 178 13.36 22.96 -0.35
CA LYS A 178 13.21 22.94 1.12
C LYS A 178 12.60 21.63 1.62
N GLY A 179 11.52 21.14 0.98
CA GLY A 179 10.93 19.86 1.30
C GLY A 179 11.91 18.72 1.08
N MET A 180 12.58 18.71 -0.07
CA MET A 180 13.52 17.64 -0.43
C MET A 180 14.75 17.58 0.47
N ASN A 181 15.30 18.72 0.90
CA ASN A 181 16.40 18.74 1.87
C ASN A 181 15.96 18.24 3.25
N LYS A 182 14.73 18.53 3.68
CA LYS A 182 14.18 17.99 4.94
C LYS A 182 14.09 16.46 4.87
N ILE A 183 13.58 15.92 3.78
CA ILE A 183 13.45 14.46 3.54
C ILE A 183 14.83 13.81 3.56
N LEU A 184 15.80 14.37 2.83
CA LEU A 184 17.17 13.86 2.79
C LEU A 184 17.81 13.86 4.19
N ASN A 185 17.62 14.92 4.98
CA ASN A 185 18.12 14.98 6.35
C ASN A 185 17.48 13.91 7.25
N GLN A 186 16.18 13.67 7.11
CA GLN A 186 15.48 12.61 7.85
C GLN A 186 16.01 11.22 7.48
N LEU A 187 16.21 10.95 6.18
CA LEU A 187 16.81 9.69 5.71
C LEU A 187 18.23 9.50 6.23
N LEU A 188 19.04 10.57 6.22
CA LEU A 188 20.41 10.52 6.72
C LEU A 188 20.43 10.20 8.22
N GLN A 189 19.55 10.84 8.99
CA GLN A 189 19.43 10.60 10.42
C GLN A 189 19.01 9.16 10.72
N ALA A 190 17.98 8.64 10.04
CA ALA A 190 17.56 7.24 10.19
C ALA A 190 18.68 6.24 9.84
N THR A 191 19.51 6.57 8.83
CA THR A 191 20.66 5.74 8.45
C THR A 191 21.75 5.75 9.52
N ILE A 192 22.03 6.91 10.13
CA ILE A 192 22.99 7.05 11.24
C ILE A 192 22.52 6.22 12.44
N GLU A 193 21.26 6.37 12.83
CA GLU A 193 20.68 5.64 13.96
C GLU A 193 20.72 4.12 13.75
N ALA A 194 20.36 3.63 12.57
CA ALA A 194 20.44 2.21 12.23
C ALA A 194 21.89 1.67 12.29
N ALA A 195 22.87 2.46 11.85
CA ALA A 195 24.28 2.11 11.92
C ALA A 195 24.78 2.05 13.37
N GLU A 196 24.36 2.98 14.23
CA GLU A 196 24.70 3.00 15.65
C GLU A 196 24.12 1.79 16.39
N ILE A 197 22.85 1.44 16.14
CA ILE A 197 22.21 0.24 16.71
C ILE A 197 22.99 -1.01 16.30
N SER A 198 23.31 -1.14 15.01
CA SER A 198 24.05 -2.30 14.49
C SER A 198 25.42 -2.46 15.16
N ARG A 199 26.11 -1.35 15.45
CA ARG A 199 27.40 -1.36 16.14
C ARG A 199 27.27 -1.80 17.59
N VAL A 200 26.27 -1.32 18.32
CA VAL A 200 25.99 -1.73 19.71
C VAL A 200 25.67 -3.23 19.78
N GLU A 201 24.89 -3.75 18.83
CA GLU A 201 24.59 -5.20 18.77
C GLU A 201 25.82 -6.07 18.51
N MET A 202 26.80 -5.58 17.75
CA MET A 202 28.07 -6.27 17.53
C MET A 202 28.92 -6.30 18.79
N ASP A 203 29.01 -5.18 19.51
CA ASP A 203 29.80 -5.07 20.75
C ASP A 203 29.21 -5.88 21.91
N LEU A 204 27.89 -6.13 21.92
CA LEU A 204 27.22 -6.99 22.91
C LEU A 204 27.36 -8.50 22.62
N LYS A 205 27.72 -8.87 21.38
CA LYS A 205 27.90 -10.26 20.94
C LYS A 205 29.37 -10.72 20.95
N SER A 206 30.31 -9.79 21.17
CA SER A 206 31.75 -10.04 21.33
C SER A 206 32.14 -10.24 22.80
#